data_AF-A0A2E0K146-F1
#
_entry.id   AF-A0A2E0K146-F1
#
_cell.length_a   1.000
_cell.length_b   1.000
_cell.length_c   1.000
_cell.angle_alpha   90.00
_cell.angle_beta   90.00
_cell.angle_gamma   90.00
#
_symmetry.space_group_name_H-M   'P 1'
#
loop_
_entity.id
_entity.type
_entity.pdbx_description
1 polymer ?
#
loop_
_entity_poly.entity_id
_entity_poly.type
_entity_poly.pdbx_seq_one_letter_code
_entity_poly.pdbx_strand_id
1 'polypeptide(L)'
;MGRVSAAYCLVLLLICSFTVGCLESNNSDVNGDFLSDYSDEIERPNPNQYECLEFDEWERCWLTYIPESVNASSSVPVLFELHGWSASAFEMRNITGLQEFADEKGIIVVHPEGIAFEGSGAFGDGEESWNGGHCCGDAAVLDVDDVGFLSLLIAKMIEEYP
;
A
#
# COMPACT_ATOMS: atom_id res chain seq x y z
N MET A 1 -57.46 -31.05 -18.66
CA MET A 1 -56.85 -30.83 -20.00
C MET A 1 -55.54 -30.09 -19.76
N GLY A 2 -54.32 -30.55 -20.01
CA GLY A 2 -53.72 -31.79 -20.49
C GLY A 2 -52.22 -31.72 -20.08
N ARG A 3 -51.61 -32.89 -19.84
CA ARG A 3 -50.22 -33.13 -19.41
C ARG A 3 -49.27 -32.93 -20.63
N VAL A 4 -47.93 -32.82 -20.59
CA VAL A 4 -46.90 -33.78 -20.15
C VAL A 4 -45.50 -33.13 -20.23
N SER A 5 -44.61 -33.58 -19.36
CA SER A 5 -43.15 -33.43 -19.19
C SER A 5 -42.25 -33.55 -20.43
N ALA A 6 -40.99 -33.07 -20.29
CA ALA A 6 -39.79 -33.88 -20.50
C ALA A 6 -38.52 -33.18 -19.96
N ALA A 7 -37.81 -33.88 -19.07
CA ALA A 7 -36.47 -33.57 -18.60
C ALA A 7 -35.44 -34.19 -19.54
N TYR A 8 -34.31 -33.50 -19.80
CA TYR A 8 -33.09 -34.14 -20.30
C TYR A 8 -31.86 -33.55 -19.63
N CYS A 9 -31.22 -34.39 -18.81
CA CYS A 9 -29.83 -34.25 -18.39
C CYS A 9 -28.91 -34.46 -19.60
N LEU A 10 -27.89 -33.61 -19.75
CA LEU A 10 -26.66 -34.03 -20.43
C LEU A 10 -25.46 -33.31 -19.82
N VAL A 11 -24.81 -34.04 -18.91
CA VAL A 11 -23.49 -33.78 -18.37
C VAL A 11 -22.47 -34.16 -19.44
N LEU A 12 -21.56 -33.25 -19.82
CA LEU A 12 -20.37 -33.59 -20.58
C LEU A 12 -19.13 -32.99 -19.88
N LEU A 13 -18.47 -33.87 -19.14
CA LEU A 13 -17.13 -33.73 -18.58
C LEU A 13 -16.11 -33.80 -19.73
N LEU A 14 -15.34 -32.74 -19.97
CA LEU A 14 -14.19 -32.77 -20.86
C LEU A 14 -12.93 -33.08 -20.05
N ILE A 15 -12.32 -34.21 -20.41
CA ILE A 15 -11.26 -34.95 -19.73
C ILE A 15 -9.89 -34.29 -19.99
N CYS A 16 -9.04 -34.26 -18.96
CA CYS A 16 -7.63 -33.91 -19.00
C CYS A 16 -6.83 -34.77 -19.99
N SER A 17 -5.99 -34.14 -20.80
CA SER A 17 -4.87 -34.80 -21.47
C SER A 17 -3.58 -34.36 -20.80
N PHE A 18 -3.02 -35.25 -19.98
CA PHE A 18 -1.72 -35.12 -19.37
C PHE A 18 -0.60 -35.34 -20.39
N THR A 19 0.38 -34.43 -20.35
CA THR A 19 1.84 -34.68 -20.28
C THR A 19 2.73 -34.84 -21.52
N VAL A 20 3.93 -34.28 -21.29
CA VAL A 20 5.28 -34.59 -21.80
C VAL A 20 5.77 -33.83 -23.03
N GLY A 21 6.54 -32.76 -22.77
CA GLY A 21 7.69 -32.36 -23.57
C GLY A 21 8.90 -32.27 -22.65
N CYS A 22 9.89 -33.15 -22.85
CA CYS A 22 11.08 -33.28 -22.02
C CYS A 22 12.14 -32.21 -22.31
N LEU A 23 12.95 -31.98 -21.25
CA LEU A 23 14.25 -31.33 -21.17
C LEU A 23 15.15 -31.39 -22.43
N GLU A 24 15.80 -30.26 -22.72
CA GLU A 24 17.11 -30.24 -23.37
C GLU A 24 18.12 -29.65 -22.38
N SER A 25 19.07 -30.48 -21.95
CA SER A 25 20.24 -30.11 -21.16
C SER A 25 21.33 -29.68 -22.14
N ASN A 26 21.57 -28.38 -22.28
CA ASN A 26 22.85 -27.91 -22.77
C ASN A 26 23.71 -27.46 -21.58
N ASN A 27 24.65 -28.34 -21.24
CA ASN A 27 25.77 -28.03 -20.39
C ASN A 27 26.78 -27.23 -21.21
N SER A 28 26.91 -25.95 -20.90
CA SER A 28 28.11 -25.17 -21.20
C SER A 28 28.49 -24.42 -19.95
N ASP A 29 29.53 -24.94 -19.30
CA ASP A 29 30.29 -24.28 -18.26
C ASP A 29 30.66 -22.86 -18.71
N VAL A 30 30.01 -21.87 -18.11
CA VAL A 30 30.59 -20.54 -17.96
C VAL A 30 30.78 -20.35 -16.47
N ASN A 31 32.04 -20.48 -16.05
CA ASN A 31 32.51 -19.97 -14.78
C ASN A 31 32.24 -18.46 -14.75
N GLY A 32 31.11 -18.08 -14.18
CA GLY A 32 30.75 -16.73 -13.83
C GLY A 32 30.41 -16.73 -12.37
N ASP A 33 31.27 -16.11 -11.58
CA ASP A 33 31.00 -15.62 -10.24
C ASP A 33 29.61 -14.95 -10.20
N PHE A 34 28.59 -15.69 -9.78
CA PHE A 34 27.20 -15.24 -9.67
C PHE A 34 26.69 -15.50 -8.25
N LEU A 35 27.52 -15.14 -7.27
CA LEU A 35 27.17 -15.17 -5.86
C LEU A 35 27.66 -13.86 -5.22
N SER A 36 26.92 -12.75 -5.42
CA SER A 36 26.93 -11.60 -4.49
C SER A 36 25.89 -10.51 -4.77
N ASP A 37 24.68 -10.81 -5.27
CA ASP A 37 23.67 -9.74 -5.50
C ASP A 37 22.29 -10.04 -4.93
N TYR A 38 22.21 -10.79 -3.82
CA TYR A 38 20.92 -11.16 -3.23
C TYR A 38 20.86 -11.05 -1.70
N SER A 39 21.57 -10.09 -1.14
CA SER A 39 21.40 -9.71 0.27
C SER A 39 21.74 -8.23 0.42
N ASP A 40 20.76 -7.44 0.89
CA ASP A 40 20.90 -6.13 1.57
C ASP A 40 20.21 -4.91 0.92
N GLU A 41 19.55 -5.04 -0.24
CA GLU A 41 18.83 -3.90 -0.84
C GLU A 41 17.41 -3.77 -0.28
N ILE A 42 17.14 -2.65 0.40
CA ILE A 42 15.78 -2.28 0.83
C ILE A 42 14.95 -1.96 -0.39
N GLU A 43 13.75 -2.54 -0.50
CA GLU A 43 12.77 -2.13 -1.50
C GLU A 43 12.35 -0.68 -1.25
N ARG A 44 12.57 0.20 -2.25
CA ARG A 44 12.25 1.63 -2.15
C ARG A 44 11.03 1.94 -3.00
N PRO A 45 9.87 2.25 -2.38
CA PRO A 45 8.70 2.71 -3.12
C PRO A 45 9.02 3.97 -3.92
N ASN A 46 8.33 4.17 -5.04
CA ASN A 46 8.40 5.43 -5.76
C ASN A 46 7.80 6.52 -4.87
N PRO A 47 8.57 7.53 -4.44
CA PRO A 47 8.07 8.51 -3.48
C PRO A 47 6.96 9.37 -4.08
N ASN A 48 6.72 9.37 -5.40
CA ASN A 48 5.65 10.12 -6.06
C ASN A 48 4.40 9.30 -6.36
N GLN A 49 4.32 8.07 -5.88
CA GLN A 49 3.21 7.17 -6.15
C GLN A 49 2.59 6.71 -4.83
N TYR A 50 1.28 6.91 -4.71
CA TYR A 50 0.55 6.40 -3.56
C TYR A 50 0.55 4.87 -3.56
N GLU A 51 0.83 4.32 -2.40
CA GLU A 51 0.51 2.95 -2.03
C GLU A 51 -0.83 2.97 -1.29
N CYS A 52 -1.70 2.02 -1.58
CA CYS A 52 -3.04 1.98 -1.00
C CYS A 52 -3.44 0.55 -0.59
N LEU A 53 -4.32 0.45 0.41
CA LEU A 53 -4.98 -0.78 0.80
C LEU A 53 -6.41 -0.49 1.29
N GLU A 54 -7.23 -1.53 1.39
CA GLU A 54 -8.54 -1.43 2.02
C GLU A 54 -8.42 -1.60 3.53
N PHE A 55 -8.97 -0.66 4.30
CA PHE A 55 -9.10 -0.74 5.76
C PHE A 55 -10.44 -0.15 6.18
N ASP A 56 -11.23 -0.95 6.91
CA ASP A 56 -12.56 -0.57 7.41
C ASP A 56 -13.50 -0.02 6.32
N GLU A 57 -13.55 -0.70 5.16
CA GLU A 57 -14.34 -0.31 3.98
C GLU A 57 -13.84 0.95 3.24
N TRP A 58 -12.72 1.54 3.67
CA TRP A 58 -12.08 2.69 3.02
C TRP A 58 -10.82 2.27 2.25
N GLU A 59 -10.62 2.83 1.05
CA GLU A 59 -9.29 2.83 0.44
C GLU A 59 -8.42 3.85 1.19
N ARG A 60 -7.33 3.37 1.78
CA ARG A 60 -6.40 4.17 2.59
C ARG A 60 -5.05 4.19 1.89
N CYS A 61 -4.53 5.38 1.66
CA CYS A 61 -3.32 5.58 0.89
C CYS A 61 -2.24 6.29 1.71
N TRP A 62 -0.99 6.13 1.31
CA TRP A 62 0.16 6.86 1.85
C TRP A 62 1.26 6.96 0.80
N LEU A 63 2.22 7.84 1.05
CA LEU A 63 3.47 7.94 0.31
C LEU A 63 4.62 7.60 1.24
N THR A 64 5.64 6.92 0.72
CA THR A 64 6.83 6.53 1.48
C THR A 64 8.06 7.17 0.86
N TYR A 65 8.89 7.81 1.68
CA TYR A 65 10.19 8.34 1.29
C TYR A 65 11.30 7.66 2.09
N ILE A 66 12.21 7.01 1.37
CA ILE A 66 13.36 6.29 1.93
C ILE A 66 14.63 6.88 1.32
N PRO A 67 15.47 7.56 2.12
CA PRO A 67 16.77 8.05 1.68
C PRO A 67 17.69 6.93 1.16
N GLU A 68 18.57 7.25 0.21
CA GLU A 68 19.59 6.32 -0.27
C GLU A 68 20.57 5.87 0.84
N SER A 69 20.72 6.67 1.89
CA SER A 69 21.57 6.37 3.05
C SER A 69 21.02 5.24 3.94
N VAL A 70 19.71 4.95 3.84
CA VAL A 70 19.04 3.90 4.60
C VAL A 70 19.33 2.52 3.98
N ASN A 71 19.76 1.56 4.79
CA ASN A 71 20.11 0.20 4.40
C ASN A 71 19.68 -0.80 5.49
N ALA A 72 19.60 -2.09 5.15
CA ALA A 72 19.01 -3.14 6.01
C ALA A 72 19.88 -3.55 7.22
N SER A 73 21.01 -2.89 7.47
CA SER A 73 21.99 -3.34 8.48
C SER A 73 21.66 -2.93 9.92
N SER A 74 20.74 -1.99 10.12
CA SER A 74 20.38 -1.47 11.44
C SER A 74 18.98 -0.89 11.45
N SER A 75 18.33 -0.85 12.61
CA SER A 75 17.01 -0.24 12.73
C SER A 75 16.98 1.25 12.46
N VAL A 76 15.97 1.65 11.68
CA VAL A 76 15.81 3.00 11.16
C VAL A 76 14.59 3.66 11.79
N PRO A 77 14.71 4.89 12.32
CA PRO A 77 13.55 5.63 12.77
C PRO A 77 12.59 5.94 11.62
N VAL A 78 11.29 5.80 11.88
CA VAL A 78 10.23 6.20 10.96
C VAL A 78 9.53 7.44 11.51
N LEU A 79 9.38 8.46 10.66
CA LEU A 79 8.66 9.70 10.94
C LEU A 79 7.35 9.70 10.16
N PHE A 80 6.23 9.93 10.85
CA PHE A 80 4.92 10.08 10.22
C PHE A 80 4.58 11.57 10.08
N GLU A 81 4.34 12.01 8.85
CA GLU A 81 3.89 13.36 8.52
C GLU A 81 2.42 13.33 8.12
N LEU A 82 1.58 13.97 8.93
CA LEU A 82 0.15 14.07 8.66
C LEU A 82 -0.16 15.48 8.14
N HIS A 83 -0.84 15.55 7.00
CA HIS A 83 -1.31 16.81 6.45
C HIS A 83 -2.44 17.41 7.31
N GLY A 84 -2.68 18.72 7.16
CA GLY A 84 -3.82 19.41 7.75
C GLY A 84 -5.10 19.21 6.94
N TRP A 85 -6.22 19.69 7.47
CA TRP A 85 -7.51 19.69 6.74
C TRP A 85 -7.42 20.38 5.38
N SER A 86 -8.08 19.82 4.35
CA SER A 86 -8.16 20.34 2.97
C SER A 86 -6.80 20.40 2.26
N ALA A 87 -5.79 19.71 2.79
CA ALA A 87 -4.53 19.45 2.12
C ALA A 87 -4.39 17.95 1.88
N SER A 88 -3.47 17.57 0.99
CA SER A 88 -3.08 16.18 0.76
C SER A 88 -1.71 15.85 1.35
N ALA A 89 -1.41 14.56 1.50
CA ALA A 89 -0.07 14.07 1.83
C ALA A 89 0.97 14.55 0.80
N PHE A 90 0.60 14.59 -0.49
CA PHE A 90 1.46 15.08 -1.56
C PHE A 90 1.76 16.58 -1.45
N GLU A 91 0.81 17.40 -1.04
CA GLU A 91 1.03 18.84 -0.85
C GLU A 91 1.87 19.12 0.39
N MET A 92 1.54 18.48 1.52
CA MET A 92 2.24 18.73 2.79
C MET A 92 3.73 18.38 2.68
N ARG A 93 4.08 17.21 2.15
CA ARG A 93 5.48 16.79 2.04
C ARG A 93 6.36 17.77 1.24
N ASN A 94 5.76 18.52 0.31
CA ASN A 94 6.47 19.45 -0.57
C ASN A 94 6.74 20.80 0.09
N ILE A 95 6.16 21.08 1.27
CA ILE A 95 6.25 22.39 1.94
C ILE A 95 6.93 22.33 3.32
N THR A 96 7.21 21.15 3.86
CA THR A 96 7.77 21.00 5.21
C THR A 96 9.28 20.80 5.25
N GLY A 97 9.88 20.32 4.15
CA GLY A 97 11.32 20.01 4.09
C GLY A 97 11.73 18.72 4.81
N LEU A 98 10.77 17.83 5.10
CA LEU A 98 11.05 16.59 5.82
C LEU A 98 11.81 15.56 4.98
N GLN A 99 11.74 15.61 3.65
CA GLN A 99 12.53 14.72 2.79
C GLN A 99 14.02 15.08 2.84
N GLU A 100 14.36 16.36 2.79
CA GLU A 100 15.75 16.82 2.95
C GLU A 100 16.27 16.50 4.36
N PHE A 101 15.44 16.68 5.38
CA PHE A 101 15.79 16.26 6.74
C PHE A 101 16.01 14.75 6.83
N ALA A 102 15.22 13.97 6.11
CA ALA A 102 15.37 12.52 6.04
C ALA A 102 16.67 12.09 5.40
N ASP A 103 17.06 12.73 4.29
CA ASP A 103 18.37 12.54 3.67
C ASP A 103 19.52 12.82 4.64
N GLU A 104 19.43 13.92 5.40
CA GLU A 104 20.47 14.31 6.37
C GLU A 104 20.58 13.37 7.58
N LYS A 105 19.47 12.76 8.00
CA LYS A 105 19.40 11.95 9.24
C LYS A 105 19.35 10.46 9.01
N GLY A 106 19.10 10.00 7.78
CA GLY A 106 18.88 8.60 7.47
C GLY A 106 17.64 8.07 8.19
N ILE A 107 16.51 8.78 8.06
CA ILE A 107 15.21 8.35 8.60
C ILE A 107 14.23 8.09 7.46
N ILE A 108 13.28 7.18 7.67
CA ILE A 108 12.18 6.96 6.73
C ILE A 108 11.07 7.95 7.05
N VAL A 109 10.44 8.53 6.02
CA VAL A 109 9.27 9.38 6.20
C VAL A 109 8.07 8.74 5.51
N VAL A 110 6.97 8.65 6.23
CA VAL A 110 5.70 8.15 5.74
C VAL A 110 4.72 9.31 5.78
N HIS A 111 4.00 9.51 4.69
CA HIS A 111 3.00 10.57 4.51
C HIS A 111 1.63 9.91 4.29
N PRO A 112 0.89 9.56 5.35
CA PRO A 112 -0.44 8.99 5.24
C PRO A 112 -1.44 10.03 4.69
N GLU A 113 -2.42 9.54 3.94
CA GLU A 113 -3.51 10.36 3.40
C GLU A 113 -4.78 10.20 4.26
N GLY A 114 -5.41 11.34 4.55
CA GLY A 114 -6.75 11.40 5.13
C GLY A 114 -7.80 10.99 4.10
N ILE A 115 -9.08 11.12 4.45
CA ILE A 115 -10.17 10.82 3.51
C ILE A 115 -10.97 12.06 3.15
N ALA A 116 -11.44 12.09 1.92
CA ALA A 116 -12.43 13.04 1.41
C ALA A 116 -13.64 12.24 0.92
N PHE A 117 -14.85 12.69 1.25
CA PHE A 117 -16.09 12.05 0.85
C PHE A 117 -17.18 13.10 0.59
N GLU A 118 -17.49 13.28 -0.68
CA GLU A 118 -18.57 14.14 -1.15
C GLU A 118 -19.94 13.67 -0.65
N GLY A 119 -20.71 14.58 -0.06
CA GLY A 119 -22.04 14.29 0.46
C GLY A 119 -22.07 13.69 1.87
N SER A 120 -20.98 13.80 2.63
CA SER A 120 -20.96 13.52 4.07
C SER A 120 -21.85 14.50 4.84
N GLY A 121 -22.00 15.73 4.31
CA GLY A 121 -22.69 16.84 4.98
C GLY A 121 -21.85 17.50 6.08
N ALA A 122 -20.56 17.22 6.12
CA ALA A 122 -19.62 17.84 7.03
C ALA A 122 -19.38 19.32 6.70
N PHE A 123 -18.86 20.05 7.68
CA PHE A 123 -18.19 21.32 7.37
C PHE A 123 -16.92 21.01 6.58
N GLY A 124 -16.85 21.51 5.34
CA GLY A 124 -15.78 21.12 4.41
C GLY A 124 -16.05 19.80 3.69
N ASP A 125 -17.32 19.53 3.36
CA ASP A 125 -17.74 18.37 2.56
C ASP A 125 -16.87 18.20 1.31
N GLY A 126 -16.29 17.00 1.13
CA GLY A 126 -15.43 16.67 0.00
C GLY A 126 -13.96 17.07 0.17
N GLU A 127 -13.54 17.57 1.34
CA GLU A 127 -12.16 17.97 1.61
C GLU A 127 -11.45 16.92 2.48
N GLU A 128 -10.18 16.62 2.15
CA GLU A 128 -9.38 15.63 2.87
C GLU A 128 -9.27 15.97 4.36
N SER A 129 -9.56 14.98 5.19
CA SER A 129 -9.69 15.16 6.62
C SER A 129 -9.33 13.90 7.41
N TRP A 130 -9.06 14.12 8.69
CA TRP A 130 -8.85 13.08 9.71
C TRP A 130 -9.99 13.15 10.74
N ASN A 131 -10.40 12.02 11.27
CA ASN A 131 -11.28 11.90 12.41
C ASN A 131 -10.52 12.34 13.67
N GLY A 132 -10.53 13.65 13.92
CA GLY A 132 -9.99 14.25 15.14
C GLY A 132 -10.92 14.16 16.36
N GLY A 133 -12.03 13.41 16.26
CA GLY A 133 -13.00 13.14 17.32
C GLY A 133 -13.97 14.29 17.66
N HIS A 134 -13.48 15.52 17.82
CA HIS A 134 -14.31 16.62 18.33
C HIS A 134 -15.12 17.37 17.28
N CYS A 135 -14.62 17.49 16.05
CA CYS A 135 -15.31 18.26 15.03
C CYS A 135 -14.81 17.96 13.62
N CYS A 136 -15.79 17.93 12.72
CA CYS A 136 -15.75 18.39 11.34
C CYS A 136 -14.92 17.58 10.35
N GLY A 137 -15.08 17.89 9.07
CA GLY A 137 -14.55 17.09 7.99
C GLY A 137 -15.30 15.76 7.83
N ASP A 138 -15.12 15.18 6.66
CA ASP A 138 -15.81 13.96 6.26
C ASP A 138 -15.47 12.80 7.19
N ALA A 139 -14.19 12.63 7.52
CA ALA A 139 -13.70 11.54 8.37
C ALA A 139 -14.36 11.52 9.76
N ALA A 140 -14.56 12.69 10.39
CA ALA A 140 -15.18 12.74 11.72
C ALA A 140 -16.70 12.54 11.67
N VAL A 141 -17.38 13.05 10.63
CA VAL A 141 -18.83 12.87 10.47
C VAL A 141 -19.18 11.42 10.14
N LEU A 142 -18.32 10.75 9.38
CA LEU A 142 -18.46 9.36 8.98
C LEU A 142 -17.88 8.37 9.99
N ASP A 143 -17.34 8.86 11.11
CA ASP A 143 -16.73 8.07 12.19
C ASP A 143 -15.63 7.11 11.71
N VAL A 144 -14.78 7.59 10.81
CA VAL A 144 -13.67 6.80 10.22
C VAL A 144 -12.63 6.47 11.28
N ASP A 145 -12.20 5.20 11.34
CA ASP A 145 -11.16 4.75 12.28
C ASP A 145 -9.74 5.09 11.80
N ASP A 146 -9.38 6.37 11.89
CA ASP A 146 -8.03 6.82 11.52
C ASP A 146 -6.94 6.37 12.48
N VAL A 147 -7.27 6.17 13.76
CA VAL A 147 -6.32 5.64 14.75
C VAL A 147 -5.97 4.20 14.40
N GLY A 148 -6.96 3.40 14.01
CA GLY A 148 -6.78 2.03 13.53
C GLY A 148 -5.93 1.97 12.26
N PHE A 149 -6.23 2.82 11.28
CA PHE A 149 -5.42 2.90 10.04
C PHE A 149 -3.96 3.27 10.34
N LEU A 150 -3.71 4.33 11.11
CA LEU A 150 -2.34 4.73 11.44
C LEU A 150 -1.60 3.64 12.24
N SER A 151 -2.30 2.93 13.12
CA SER A 151 -1.74 1.79 13.86
C SER A 151 -1.37 0.63 12.93
N LEU A 152 -2.23 0.31 11.95
CA LEU A 152 -1.94 -0.67 10.90
C LEU A 152 -0.72 -0.25 10.09
N LEU A 153 -0.64 1.03 9.70
CA LEU A 153 0.46 1.53 8.89
C LEU A 153 1.78 1.48 9.67
N ILE A 154 1.78 1.85 10.96
CA ILE A 154 2.95 1.68 11.83
C ILE A 154 3.41 0.22 11.88
N ALA A 155 2.47 -0.72 12.04
CA ALA A 155 2.82 -2.15 12.07
C ALA A 155 3.42 -2.61 10.73
N LYS A 156 2.85 -2.16 9.60
CA LYS A 156 3.39 -2.43 8.26
C LYS A 156 4.80 -1.87 8.09
N MET A 157 5.07 -0.64 8.53
CA MET A 157 6.41 -0.04 8.46
C MET A 157 7.44 -0.83 9.28
N ILE A 158 7.04 -1.37 10.44
CA ILE A 158 7.90 -2.21 11.28
C ILE A 158 8.19 -3.57 10.62
N GLU A 159 7.23 -4.10 9.85
CA GLU A 159 7.39 -5.39 9.15
C GLU A 159 8.26 -5.27 7.90
N GLU A 160 8.13 -4.16 7.16
CA GLU A 160 8.73 -3.98 5.83
C GLU A 160 10.11 -3.32 5.87
N TYR A 161 10.39 -2.52 6.90
CA TYR A 161 11.62 -1.73 6.99
C TYR A 161 12.41 -2.08 8.26
N PRO A 162 13.76 -1.96 8.21
CA PRO A 162 14.66 -2.41 9.28
C PRO A 162 14.55 -1.62 10.60
#